data_AF-A0A249PAT9-F1
#
_entry.id   AF-A0A249PAT9-F1
#
_cell.length_a   1.000
_cell.length_b   1.000
_cell.length_c   1.000
_cell.angle_alpha   90.00
_cell.angle_beta   90.00
_cell.angle_gamma   90.00
#
_symmetry.space_group_name_H-M   'P 1'
#
loop_
_entity.id
_entity.type
_entity.pdbx_description
1 polymer ?
#
loop_
_entity_poly.entity_id
_entity_poly.type
_entity_poly.pdbx_seq_one_letter_code
_entity_poly.pdbx_strand_id
1 'polypeptide(L)' 'MTFDETIEAALAVACEQLQITRDEAIRLFVREWLEQYGFLPFHEPDEGSETASIRLEDNLEYP' A
#
# COMPACT_ATOMS: atom_id res chain seq x y z
N MET A 1 -17.03 8.98 -7.96
CA MET A 1 -16.62 8.42 -9.26
C MET A 1 -17.47 7.20 -9.51
N THR A 2 -18.12 7.13 -10.67
CA THR A 2 -18.95 6.00 -11.08
C THR A 2 -18.21 5.30 -12.21
N PHE A 3 -17.90 4.02 -12.05
CA PHE A 3 -17.30 3.22 -13.11
C PHE A 3 -18.39 2.59 -13.98
N ASP A 4 -17.95 1.99 -15.09
CA ASP A 4 -18.80 1.11 -15.88
C ASP A 4 -19.33 -0.07 -15.04
N GLU A 5 -20.49 -0.62 -15.42
CA GLU A 5 -21.13 -1.72 -14.71
C GLU A 5 -20.21 -2.95 -14.53
N THR A 6 -19.37 -3.21 -15.53
CA THR A 6 -18.41 -4.33 -15.50
C THR A 6 -17.36 -4.11 -14.42
N ILE A 7 -16.87 -2.88 -14.31
CA ILE A 7 -15.85 -2.49 -13.35
C ILE A 7 -16.43 -2.45 -11.94
N GLU A 8 -17.65 -1.92 -11.76
CA GLU A 8 -18.31 -1.95 -10.45
C GLU A 8 -18.59 -3.39 -9.98
N ALA A 9 -18.97 -4.30 -10.88
CA ALA A 9 -19.16 -5.71 -10.54
C ALA A 9 -17.84 -6.39 -10.12
N ALA A 10 -16.75 -6.16 -10.86
CA ALA A 10 -15.43 -6.68 -10.50
C ALA A 10 -14.93 -6.11 -9.17
N LEU A 11 -15.18 -4.81 -8.93
CA LEU A 11 -14.82 -4.13 -7.69
C LEU A 11 -15.62 -4.67 -6.51
N ALA A 12 -16.91 -4.94 -6.68
CA ALA A 12 -17.74 -5.56 -5.65
C ALA A 12 -17.20 -6.95 -5.24
N VAL A 13 -16.88 -7.79 -6.23
CA VAL A 13 -16.26 -9.11 -5.98
C VAL A 13 -14.94 -8.96 -5.23
N ALA A 14 -14.10 -8.00 -5.63
CA ALA A 14 -12.84 -7.77 -4.95
C ALA A 14 -13.01 -7.27 -3.50
N CYS A 15 -13.99 -6.38 -3.25
CA CYS A 15 -14.33 -5.92 -1.90
C CYS A 15 -14.77 -7.08 -1.01
N GLU A 16 -15.59 -8.00 -1.55
CA GLU A 16 -16.01 -9.21 -0.85
C GLU A 16 -14.83 -10.15 -0.56
N GLN A 17 -13.92 -10.34 -1.50
CA GLN A 17 -12.77 -11.25 -1.30
C GLN A 17 -11.73 -10.69 -0.33
N LEU A 18 -11.47 -9.39 -0.39
CA LEU A 18 -10.48 -8.72 0.45
C LEU A 18 -11.05 -8.24 1.78
N GLN A 19 -12.38 -8.31 1.97
CA GLN A 19 -13.09 -7.80 3.15
C GLN A 19 -12.78 -6.32 3.44
N ILE A 20 -12.67 -5.52 2.38
CA ILE A 20 -12.39 -4.07 2.43
C ILE A 20 -13.52 -3.27 1.79
N THR A 21 -13.58 -1.98 2.09
CA THR A 21 -14.54 -1.08 1.46
C THR A 21 -14.17 -0.78 0.00
N ARG A 22 -15.17 -0.35 -0.78
CA ARG A 22 -14.97 0.09 -2.17
C ARG A 22 -13.87 1.13 -2.32
N ASP A 23 -13.82 2.10 -1.41
CA ASP A 23 -12.83 3.18 -1.43
C ASP A 23 -11.41 2.67 -1.10
N GLU A 24 -11.30 1.71 -0.19
CA GLU A 24 -10.03 1.04 0.10
C GLU A 24 -9.55 0.20 -1.08
N ALA A 25 -10.44 -0.56 -1.73
CA ALA A 25 -10.12 -1.35 -2.91
C ALA A 25 -9.60 -0.47 -4.06
N ILE A 26 -10.28 0.65 -4.35
CA ILE A 26 -9.82 1.60 -5.38
C ILE A 26 -8.43 2.15 -5.03
N ARG A 27 -8.22 2.56 -3.78
CA ARG A 27 -6.92 3.08 -3.34
C ARG A 27 -5.82 2.03 -3.45
N LEU A 28 -6.12 0.78 -3.13
CA LEU A 28 -5.18 -0.34 -3.22
C LEU A 28 -4.79 -0.59 -4.67
N PHE A 29 -5.76 -0.76 -5.58
CA PHE A 29 -5.47 -1.03 -6.99
C PHE A 29 -4.74 0.12 -7.69
N VAL A 30 -5.12 1.36 -7.41
CA VAL A 30 -4.44 2.53 -7.99
C VAL A 30 -3.00 2.63 -7.47
N ARG A 31 -2.77 2.34 -6.18
CA ARG A 31 -1.42 2.30 -5.61
C ARG A 31 -0.57 1.23 -6.26
N GLU A 32 -1.05 -0.01 -6.31
CA GLU A 32 -0.32 -1.12 -6.94
C GLU A 32 0.03 -0.81 -8.39
N TRP A 33 -0.92 -0.20 -9.13
CA TRP A 33 -0.68 0.25 -10.50
C TRP A 33 0.45 1.29 -10.53
N LEU A 34 0.37 2.36 -9.75
CA LEU A 34 1.40 3.41 -9.73
C LEU A 34 2.79 2.90 -9.31
N GLU A 35 2.86 1.96 -8.36
CA GLU A 35 4.11 1.32 -7.96
C GLU A 35 4.70 0.47 -9.08
N GLN A 36 3.87 -0.33 -9.77
CA GLN A 36 4.32 -1.15 -10.90
C GLN A 36 4.88 -0.31 -12.05
N TYR A 37 4.32 0.87 -12.30
CA TYR A 37 4.80 1.79 -13.34
C TYR A 37 5.93 2.74 -12.85
N GLY A 38 6.39 2.59 -11.61
CA GLY A 38 7.49 3.37 -11.05
C GLY A 38 7.15 4.83 -10.73
N PHE A 39 5.87 5.16 -10.64
CA PHE A 39 5.40 6.49 -10.21
C PHE A 39 5.40 6.65 -8.69
N LEU A 40 5.37 5.53 -7.95
CA LEU A 40 5.51 5.48 -6.50
C LEU A 40 6.64 4.52 -6.11
N PRO A 41 7.43 4.82 -5.06
CA PRO A 41 8.32 3.83 -4.47
C PRO A 41 7.47 2.68 -3.91
N PHE A 42 7.85 1.44 -4.26
CA PHE A 42 7.17 0.22 -3.82
C PHE A 42 7.05 0.20 -2.30
N HIS A 43 5.82 0.16 -1.80
CA HIS A 43 5.57 0.02 -0.37
C HIS A 43 5.34 -1.47 -0.09
N GLU A 44 6.35 -2.15 0.45
CA GLU A 44 6.13 -3.48 1.01
C GLU A 44 4.98 -3.37 2.04
N PRO A 45 3.92 -4.18 1.93
CA PRO A 45 2.89 -4.20 2.94
C PRO A 45 3.57 -4.58 4.26
N ASP A 46 3.58 -3.65 5.22
CA ASP A 46 4.22 -3.80 6.53
C ASP A 46 3.62 -5.01 7.27
N GLU A 47 4.18 -6.20 7.04
CA GLU A 47 4.00 -7.37 7.90
C GLU A 47 4.81 -7.14 9.18
N GLY A 48 4.25 -6.30 10.06
CA GLY A 48 4.68 -6.22 11.44
C GLY A 48 5.70 -5.12 11.74
N SER A 49 5.18 -3.93 12.01
CA SER A 49 5.77 -2.99 12.95
C SER A 49 6.12 -3.68 14.29
N GLU A 50 7.34 -4.21 14.40
CA GLU A 50 8.03 -4.38 15.69
C GLU A 50 9.56 -4.44 15.51
N THR A 51 10.17 -3.33 15.09
CA THR A 51 11.51 -2.96 15.60
C THR A 51 11.64 -1.43 15.68
N ALA A 52 10.84 -0.82 16.55
CA ALA A 52 11.30 0.40 17.21
C ALA A 52 12.45 0.01 18.15
N SER A 53 13.68 0.09 17.67
CA SER A 53 14.89 0.20 18.50
C SER A 53 15.98 0.85 17.67
N ILE A 54 15.88 2.17 17.57
CA ILE A 54 17.01 3.11 17.69
C ILE A 54 18.22 2.42 18.33
N ARG A 55 19.17 1.97 17.51
CA ARG A 55 20.47 1.49 17.99
C ARG A 55 21.49 2.59 17.80
N LEU A 56 21.59 3.37 18.87
CA LEU A 56 22.79 3.91 19.51
C LEU A 56 23.84 4.50 18.56
N GLU A 57 23.96 5.83 18.64
CA GLU A 57 25.20 6.50 19.05
C GLU A 57 26.45 5.62 18.90
N ASP A 58 27.04 5.57 17.71
CA ASP A 58 28.44 5.21 17.56
C ASP A 58 29.08 6.16 16.55
N ASN A 59 29.59 7.25 17.12
CA ASN A 59 31.00 7.55 17.04
C ASN A 59 31.56 7.92 15.66
N LEU A 60 31.65 9.23 15.41
CA LEU A 60 32.85 9.77 14.78
C LEU A 60 33.13 11.18 15.32
N GLU A 61 33.62 11.20 16.56
CA GLU A 61 34.46 12.26 17.09
C GLU A 61 35.85 12.17 16.41
N TYR A 62 36.14 13.13 15.51
CA TYR A 62 37.43 13.81 15.20
C TYR A 62 38.71 12.96 14.89
N PRO A 63 39.82 13.52 14.33
CA PRO A 63 40.27 14.92 14.26
C PRO A 63 39.96 15.70 12.97
#